data_AF-A0A3A6JMH2-F1
#
_entry.id   AF-A0A3A6JMH2-F1
#
_cell.length_a   1.000
_cell.length_b   1.000
_cell.length_c   1.000
_cell.angle_alpha   90.00
_cell.angle_beta   90.00
_cell.angle_gamma   90.00
#
_symmetry.space_group_name_H-M   'P 1'
#
loop_
_entity.id
_entity.type
_entity.pdbx_description
1 polymer ?
#
loop_
_entity_poly.entity_id
_entity_poly.type
_entity_poly.pdbx_seq_one_letter_code
_entity_poly.pdbx_strand_id
1 'polypeptide(L)'
;MKQTTLTQRLLSALVALCMVLSVCAPALAAEPEIGSAAMITLTKGGTTTDLKMPEGNVSLSAAYRETYHLYEDKSKAEFFVDGKQVYQAPAGVRVTVKLVDGFINDHHEFDQWQSYTTLVDPEEGWEHKPSFSFTMPSDIVLLVAHRTTLYDVNVTHGTIVDGTGDTGTSKKIVKPGQPVTVRAESTEENPFLQWTYTGKAPVEPDDGWQTSPEFTFKMPYGNVTLEAQRDQLYKVSINDRLGSVTINGEPLSSLWIKEGETVTVATTLKDGYWMEFEKWNSTGTAPEEPEGGWTETNKSTSTTFTFKMPNGPVELVAQWSASSLDPYQPIDPDEPLDEDFGVEPDTTGGTIAAVAVGGAAIWGGYEIATRVILHSLLPEGAAIPANRGQLALLVWNTAGRPEPAGAPAFADVTDPDMAKAAQWCTEQGTMAAKGDRFEPEGWTPKFKVIEVWNKTFPAA
;
A
#
# COMPACT_ATOMS: atom_id res chain seq x y z
N MET A 1 -0.39 41.24 -53.58
CA MET A 1 1.04 40.98 -53.31
C MET A 1 1.16 39.69 -52.51
N LYS A 2 2.15 38.86 -52.86
CA LYS A 2 2.55 37.56 -52.30
C LYS A 2 1.72 36.34 -52.71
N GLN A 3 2.07 35.86 -53.91
CA GLN A 3 1.99 34.46 -54.35
C GLN A 3 2.99 33.61 -53.57
N THR A 4 2.57 32.43 -53.12
CA THR A 4 3.44 31.25 -52.91
C THR A 4 2.62 29.99 -53.22
N THR A 5 2.67 29.64 -54.52
CA THR A 5 2.67 28.29 -55.11
C THR A 5 2.22 27.11 -54.24
N LEU A 6 0.97 26.68 -54.44
CA LEU A 6 0.47 25.36 -54.10
C LEU A 6 0.69 24.45 -55.33
N THR A 7 1.67 23.56 -55.25
CA THR A 7 2.02 22.64 -56.34
C THR A 7 0.99 21.52 -56.43
N GLN A 8 0.01 21.71 -57.30
CA GLN A 8 -0.98 20.71 -57.70
C GLN A 8 -0.28 19.66 -58.59
N ARG A 9 0.18 18.55 -57.99
CA ARG A 9 0.60 17.36 -58.74
C ARG A 9 -0.63 16.48 -59.02
N LEU A 10 -1.37 16.85 -60.08
CA LEU A 10 -2.15 15.89 -60.86
C LEU A 10 -1.13 15.04 -61.65
N LEU A 11 -0.70 13.93 -61.06
CA LEU A 11 0.01 12.87 -61.78
C LEU A 11 -1.00 11.76 -62.04
N SER A 12 -1.61 11.84 -63.21
CA SER A 12 -2.29 10.73 -63.87
C SER A 12 -1.31 9.57 -64.01
N ALA A 13 -1.35 8.62 -63.08
CA ALA A 13 -0.61 7.37 -63.19
C ALA A 13 -1.40 6.42 -64.10
N LEU A 14 -1.27 6.65 -65.41
CA LEU A 14 -1.52 5.64 -66.42
C LEU A 14 -0.51 4.51 -66.15
N VAL A 15 -0.91 3.45 -65.44
CA VAL A 15 -0.09 2.23 -65.35
C VAL A 15 -0.20 1.52 -66.70
N ALA A 16 0.59 2.02 -67.65
CA ALA A 16 1.02 1.24 -68.78
C ALA A 16 1.86 0.08 -68.22
N LEU A 17 1.24 -1.08 -68.04
CA LEU A 17 1.99 -2.33 -68.00
C LEU A 17 2.66 -2.45 -69.37
N CYS A 18 3.95 -2.14 -69.45
CA CYS A 18 4.76 -2.21 -70.66
C CYS A 18 4.73 -3.65 -71.23
N MET A 19 3.78 -3.94 -72.10
CA MET A 19 4.08 -4.78 -73.26
C MET A 19 4.66 -3.85 -74.31
N VAL A 20 5.97 -3.93 -74.50
CA VAL A 20 6.61 -3.41 -75.70
C VAL A 20 6.02 -4.23 -76.86
N LEU A 21 5.03 -3.68 -77.56
CA LEU A 21 4.68 -4.13 -78.91
C LEU A 21 5.84 -3.71 -79.82
N SER A 22 6.92 -4.48 -79.77
CA SER A 22 7.99 -4.37 -80.76
C SER A 22 7.47 -5.01 -82.04
N VAL A 23 6.82 -4.21 -82.88
CA VAL A 23 6.57 -4.59 -84.27
C VAL A 23 7.92 -4.48 -84.98
N CYS A 24 8.75 -5.52 -84.86
CA CYS A 24 9.88 -5.67 -85.76
C CYS A 24 9.33 -6.00 -87.14
N ALA A 25 9.12 -4.97 -87.97
CA ALA A 25 9.14 -5.17 -89.40
C ALA A 25 10.56 -5.68 -89.75
N PRO A 26 10.73 -6.85 -90.40
CA PRO A 26 12.03 -7.24 -90.88
C PRO A 26 12.54 -6.14 -91.81
N ALA A 27 13.75 -5.65 -91.54
CA ALA A 27 14.44 -4.75 -92.44
C ALA A 27 14.45 -5.38 -93.85
N LEU A 28 13.87 -4.65 -94.80
CA LEU A 28 13.73 -5.03 -96.20
C LEU A 28 15.12 -5.05 -96.86
N ALA A 29 15.87 -6.13 -96.68
CA ALA A 29 17.15 -6.36 -97.35
C ALA A 29 17.51 -7.86 -97.37
N ALA A 30 16.62 -8.68 -97.94
CA ALA A 30 16.92 -9.96 -98.61
C ALA A 30 15.61 -10.50 -99.21
N GLU A 31 15.66 -10.98 -100.45
CA GLU A 31 14.53 -11.61 -101.14
C GLU A 31 13.94 -12.77 -100.31
N PRO A 32 12.61 -12.87 -100.16
CA PRO A 32 12.02 -14.01 -99.47
C PRO A 32 11.92 -15.21 -100.41
N GLU A 33 12.41 -16.37 -99.94
CA GLU A 33 11.99 -17.65 -100.49
C GLU A 33 10.45 -17.76 -100.38
N ILE A 34 9.83 -18.13 -101.51
CA ILE A 34 8.39 -18.35 -101.64
C ILE A 34 8.01 -19.55 -100.76
N GLY A 35 7.41 -19.30 -99.60
CA GLY A 35 6.84 -20.36 -98.75
C GLY A 35 6.55 -20.00 -97.29
N SER A 36 7.09 -18.91 -96.76
CA SER A 36 6.88 -18.51 -95.36
C SER A 36 5.65 -17.59 -95.22
N ALA A 37 4.56 -18.10 -94.62
CA ALA A 37 3.41 -17.26 -94.27
C ALA A 37 3.85 -16.15 -93.29
N ALA A 38 3.44 -14.90 -93.52
CA ALA A 38 3.68 -13.81 -92.56
C ALA A 38 3.04 -14.17 -91.21
N MET A 39 3.85 -14.30 -90.16
CA MET A 39 3.39 -14.60 -88.81
C MET A 39 3.37 -13.32 -87.98
N ILE A 40 2.32 -13.12 -87.18
CA ILE A 40 2.35 -12.14 -86.08
C ILE A 40 2.74 -12.88 -84.82
N THR A 41 3.79 -12.41 -84.16
CA THR A 41 4.26 -12.97 -82.90
C THR A 41 3.74 -12.14 -81.73
N LEU A 42 2.93 -12.75 -80.84
CA LEU A 42 2.46 -12.13 -79.60
C LEU A 42 3.27 -12.67 -78.42
N THR A 43 3.86 -11.78 -77.62
CA THR A 43 4.61 -12.16 -76.42
C THR A 43 3.93 -11.64 -75.15
N LYS A 44 3.60 -12.54 -74.21
CA LYS A 44 3.05 -12.22 -72.89
C LYS A 44 3.83 -12.93 -71.80
N GLY A 45 4.45 -12.18 -70.89
CA GLY A 45 5.20 -12.75 -69.75
C GLY A 45 6.34 -13.69 -70.16
N GLY A 46 6.96 -13.47 -71.34
CA GLY A 46 8.02 -14.32 -71.89
C GLY A 46 7.54 -15.53 -72.69
N THR A 47 6.23 -15.81 -72.72
CA THR A 47 5.64 -16.83 -73.60
C THR A 47 5.23 -16.20 -74.91
N THR A 48 5.60 -16.86 -76.01
CA THR A 48 5.36 -16.39 -77.37
C THR A 48 4.31 -17.27 -78.06
N THR A 49 3.36 -16.64 -78.75
CA THR A 49 2.34 -17.32 -79.56
C THR A 49 2.36 -16.72 -80.96
N ASP A 50 2.59 -17.56 -81.96
CA ASP A 50 2.60 -17.15 -83.35
C ASP A 50 1.23 -17.35 -83.98
N LEU A 51 0.69 -16.27 -84.54
CA LEU A 51 -0.56 -16.24 -85.28
C LEU A 51 -0.25 -16.24 -86.78
N LYS A 52 -0.80 -17.21 -87.50
CA LYS A 52 -0.75 -17.23 -88.96
C LYS A 52 -1.69 -16.16 -89.51
N MET A 53 -1.18 -15.23 -90.31
CA MET A 53 -2.02 -14.22 -90.95
C MET A 53 -3.04 -14.86 -91.90
N PRO A 54 -4.34 -14.59 -91.75
CA PRO A 54 -5.34 -14.95 -92.74
C PRO A 54 -5.28 -14.00 -93.96
N GLU A 55 -5.91 -14.38 -95.06
CA GLU A 55 -6.11 -13.49 -96.20
C GLU A 55 -7.13 -12.40 -95.83
N GLY A 56 -6.66 -11.20 -95.50
CA GLY A 56 -7.50 -10.04 -95.18
C GLY A 56 -6.90 -9.13 -94.10
N ASN A 57 -7.55 -7.99 -93.87
CA ASN A 57 -7.15 -7.06 -92.80
C ASN A 57 -7.46 -7.68 -91.43
N VAL A 58 -6.45 -7.79 -90.57
CA VAL A 58 -6.58 -8.24 -89.18
C VAL A 58 -6.59 -7.03 -88.25
N SER A 59 -7.60 -6.96 -87.37
CA SER A 59 -7.63 -6.03 -86.25
C SER A 59 -7.44 -6.80 -84.95
N LEU A 60 -6.45 -6.41 -84.16
CA LEU A 60 -6.18 -6.94 -82.83
C LEU A 60 -6.51 -5.84 -81.81
N SER A 61 -7.45 -6.11 -80.91
CA SER A 61 -7.75 -5.22 -79.79
C SER A 61 -7.43 -5.93 -78.48
N ALA A 62 -6.64 -5.29 -77.62
CA ALA A 62 -6.45 -5.76 -76.26
C ALA A 62 -7.75 -5.57 -75.47
N ALA A 63 -8.35 -6.67 -75.01
CA ALA A 63 -9.44 -6.64 -74.05
C ALA A 63 -8.83 -6.64 -72.64
N TYR A 64 -8.95 -5.53 -71.93
CA TYR A 64 -8.53 -5.43 -70.53
C TYR A 64 -9.68 -5.89 -69.64
N ARG A 65 -9.37 -6.67 -68.59
CA ARG A 65 -10.35 -6.91 -67.53
C ARG A 65 -10.55 -5.61 -66.78
N GLU A 66 -11.80 -5.21 -66.66
CA GLU A 66 -12.19 -4.09 -65.79
C GLU A 66 -11.84 -4.45 -64.34
N THR A 67 -11.27 -3.48 -63.62
CA THR A 67 -10.90 -3.60 -62.21
C THR A 67 -11.55 -2.48 -61.43
N TYR A 68 -12.03 -2.79 -60.24
CA TYR A 68 -12.70 -1.83 -59.38
C TYR A 68 -11.84 -1.54 -58.15
N HIS A 69 -11.94 -0.32 -57.63
CA HIS A 69 -11.12 0.11 -56.51
C HIS A 69 -11.63 -0.38 -55.16
N LEU A 70 -10.70 -0.58 -54.25
CA LEU A 70 -10.91 -0.97 -52.86
C LEU A 70 -10.40 0.17 -51.97
N TYR A 71 -11.29 0.72 -51.14
CA TYR A 71 -10.96 1.82 -50.23
C TYR A 71 -11.40 1.51 -48.81
N GLU A 72 -10.54 1.92 -47.86
CA GLU A 72 -10.96 2.21 -46.49
C GLU A 72 -10.71 3.69 -46.24
N ASP A 73 -11.70 4.38 -45.68
CA ASP A 73 -11.78 5.85 -45.58
C ASP A 73 -10.52 6.51 -44.98
N LYS A 74 -9.81 5.84 -44.07
CA LYS A 74 -8.67 6.39 -43.33
C LYS A 74 -7.44 5.47 -43.34
N SER A 75 -7.35 4.60 -44.36
CA SER A 75 -6.24 3.64 -44.51
C SER A 75 -6.02 2.76 -43.27
N LYS A 76 -7.12 2.41 -42.57
CA LYS A 76 -7.11 1.56 -41.40
C LYS A 76 -7.16 0.07 -41.75
N ALA A 77 -7.26 -0.25 -43.03
CA ALA A 77 -7.35 -1.60 -43.54
C ALA A 77 -6.53 -1.77 -44.81
N GLU A 78 -6.11 -3.00 -45.03
CA GLU A 78 -5.39 -3.46 -46.20
C GLU A 78 -6.18 -4.58 -46.88
N PHE A 79 -6.13 -4.58 -48.21
CA PHE A 79 -6.84 -5.55 -49.04
C PHE A 79 -5.84 -6.47 -49.71
N PHE A 80 -6.15 -7.76 -49.76
CA PHE A 80 -5.26 -8.79 -50.30
C PHE A 80 -5.99 -9.66 -51.31
N VAL A 81 -5.29 -9.99 -52.39
CA VAL A 81 -5.66 -11.03 -53.35
C VAL A 81 -4.47 -11.98 -53.45
N ASP A 82 -4.70 -13.27 -53.24
CA ASP A 82 -3.65 -14.30 -53.22
C ASP A 82 -2.44 -13.95 -52.34
N GLY A 83 -2.72 -13.32 -51.19
CA GLY A 83 -1.71 -12.88 -50.21
C GLY A 83 -0.93 -11.62 -50.60
N LYS A 84 -1.22 -11.00 -51.74
CA LYS A 84 -0.59 -9.75 -52.18
C LYS A 84 -1.50 -8.56 -51.90
N GLN A 85 -0.97 -7.52 -51.30
CA GLN A 85 -1.72 -6.29 -51.03
C GLN A 85 -2.11 -5.61 -52.35
N VAL A 86 -3.36 -5.17 -52.46
CA VAL A 86 -3.94 -4.54 -53.64
C VAL A 86 -4.80 -3.34 -53.26
N TYR A 87 -5.02 -2.44 -54.22
CA TYR A 87 -5.95 -1.30 -54.10
C TYR A 87 -7.08 -1.35 -55.14
N GLN A 88 -7.08 -2.38 -55.98
CA GLN A 88 -8.09 -2.67 -56.98
C GLN A 88 -8.06 -4.17 -57.32
N ALA A 89 -9.20 -4.72 -57.69
CA ALA A 89 -9.32 -6.11 -58.12
C ALA A 89 -10.34 -6.26 -59.26
N PRO A 90 -10.18 -7.24 -60.18
CA PRO A 90 -11.23 -7.62 -61.11
C PRO A 90 -12.46 -8.16 -60.38
N ALA A 91 -13.66 -7.92 -60.92
CA ALA A 91 -14.89 -8.52 -60.40
C ALA A 91 -14.81 -10.06 -60.37
N GLY A 92 -15.44 -10.66 -59.35
CA GLY A 92 -15.46 -12.12 -59.14
C GLY A 92 -14.21 -12.70 -58.46
N VAL A 93 -13.17 -11.89 -58.19
CA VAL A 93 -11.97 -12.32 -57.46
C VAL A 93 -12.23 -12.27 -55.96
N ARG A 94 -11.73 -13.25 -55.20
CA ARG A 94 -11.83 -13.26 -53.74
C ARG A 94 -10.83 -12.29 -53.13
N VAL A 95 -11.32 -11.34 -52.33
CA VAL A 95 -10.54 -10.31 -51.64
C VAL A 95 -10.61 -10.58 -50.14
N THR A 96 -9.46 -10.51 -49.46
CA THR A 96 -9.36 -10.56 -48.00
C THR A 96 -9.05 -9.16 -47.47
N VAL A 97 -9.82 -8.70 -46.50
CA VAL A 97 -9.62 -7.44 -45.78
C VAL A 97 -8.98 -7.74 -44.44
N LYS A 98 -7.96 -6.97 -44.06
CA LYS A 98 -7.33 -7.02 -42.74
C LYS A 98 -7.17 -5.62 -42.18
N LEU A 99 -7.38 -5.43 -40.89
CA LEU A 99 -6.98 -4.20 -40.21
C LEU A 99 -5.46 -4.04 -40.25
N VAL A 100 -4.99 -2.78 -40.31
CA VAL A 100 -3.56 -2.46 -40.19
C VAL A 100 -3.04 -2.78 -38.79
N ASP A 101 -1.76 -3.11 -38.70
CA ASP A 101 -1.08 -3.33 -37.41
C ASP A 101 -1.23 -2.10 -36.49
N GLY A 102 -1.51 -2.35 -35.21
CA GLY A 102 -1.72 -1.31 -34.21
C GLY A 102 -3.10 -0.65 -34.21
N PHE A 103 -3.99 -0.99 -35.16
CA PHE A 103 -5.39 -0.54 -35.11
C PHE A 103 -6.07 -0.99 -33.82
N ILE A 104 -5.87 -2.26 -33.45
CA ILE A 104 -6.27 -2.85 -32.18
C ILE A 104 -5.05 -2.80 -31.25
N ASN A 105 -5.24 -2.27 -30.06
CA ASN A 105 -4.24 -2.20 -29.00
C ASN A 105 -4.94 -2.10 -27.64
N ASP A 106 -4.18 -1.97 -26.55
CA ASP A 106 -4.72 -1.92 -25.19
C ASP A 106 -5.80 -0.84 -24.99
N HIS A 107 -5.76 0.25 -25.76
CA HIS A 107 -6.71 1.38 -25.67
C HIS A 107 -7.70 1.45 -26.83
N HIS A 108 -7.65 0.51 -27.78
CA HIS A 108 -8.51 0.51 -28.95
C HIS A 108 -8.97 -0.89 -29.28
N GLU A 109 -10.27 -1.11 -29.15
CA GLU A 109 -10.92 -2.35 -29.56
C GLU A 109 -11.65 -2.16 -30.88
N PHE A 110 -11.59 -3.17 -31.75
CA PHE A 110 -12.38 -3.17 -32.98
C PHE A 110 -13.87 -3.41 -32.67
N ASP A 111 -14.74 -2.57 -33.23
CA ASP A 111 -16.19 -2.67 -33.03
C ASP A 111 -16.84 -3.44 -34.18
N GLN A 112 -16.81 -2.83 -35.36
CA GLN A 112 -17.45 -3.34 -36.55
C GLN A 112 -16.95 -2.67 -37.83
N TRP A 113 -17.20 -3.32 -38.96
CA TRP A 113 -17.13 -2.73 -40.29
C TRP A 113 -18.46 -2.11 -40.68
N GLN A 114 -18.38 -1.03 -41.45
CA GLN A 114 -19.49 -0.48 -42.20
C GLN A 114 -19.11 -0.46 -43.69
N SER A 115 -19.98 -0.98 -44.55
CA SER A 115 -19.80 -0.92 -46.00
C SER A 115 -20.81 0.03 -46.64
N TYR A 116 -20.36 0.84 -47.60
CA TYR A 116 -21.24 1.65 -48.45
C TYR A 116 -21.62 0.96 -49.76
N THR A 117 -20.99 -0.19 -50.05
CA THR A 117 -21.28 -1.05 -51.19
C THR A 117 -21.79 -2.40 -50.70
N THR A 118 -22.80 -2.97 -51.35
CA THR A 118 -23.23 -4.33 -51.04
C THR A 118 -22.13 -5.31 -51.42
N LEU A 119 -21.53 -5.98 -50.43
CA LEU A 119 -20.50 -6.99 -50.66
C LEU A 119 -21.12 -8.26 -51.25
N VAL A 120 -20.42 -8.92 -52.17
CA VAL A 120 -20.86 -10.18 -52.78
C VAL A 120 -20.22 -11.34 -52.04
N ASP A 121 -21.03 -12.29 -51.58
CA ASP A 121 -20.58 -13.49 -50.85
C ASP A 121 -19.55 -13.19 -49.73
N PRO A 122 -19.82 -12.25 -48.81
CA PRO A 122 -18.94 -12.03 -47.67
C PRO A 122 -19.04 -13.20 -46.68
N GLU A 123 -17.98 -13.42 -45.92
CA GLU A 123 -18.00 -14.37 -44.81
C GLU A 123 -19.13 -14.06 -43.81
N GLU A 124 -19.72 -15.08 -43.20
CA GLU A 124 -20.78 -14.91 -42.20
C GLU A 124 -20.26 -14.10 -40.99
N GLY A 125 -21.03 -13.08 -40.59
CA GLY A 125 -20.68 -12.17 -39.48
C GLY A 125 -19.44 -11.33 -39.73
N TRP A 126 -19.07 -11.10 -40.99
CA TRP A 126 -17.88 -10.33 -41.39
C TRP A 126 -17.77 -8.96 -40.71
N GLU A 127 -18.92 -8.33 -40.40
CA GLU A 127 -18.96 -7.01 -39.78
C GLU A 127 -18.18 -6.97 -38.47
N HIS A 128 -18.13 -8.06 -37.71
CA HIS A 128 -17.50 -8.13 -36.39
C HIS A 128 -16.18 -8.90 -36.38
N LYS A 129 -15.60 -9.18 -37.56
CA LYS A 129 -14.30 -9.85 -37.68
C LYS A 129 -13.20 -8.85 -38.02
N PRO A 130 -12.08 -8.82 -37.26
CA PRO A 130 -10.89 -8.02 -37.59
C PRO A 130 -10.29 -8.30 -38.98
N SER A 131 -10.58 -9.48 -39.53
CA SER A 131 -10.22 -9.90 -40.88
C SER A 131 -11.34 -10.73 -41.46
N PHE A 132 -11.69 -10.50 -42.73
CA PHE A 132 -12.74 -11.25 -43.42
C PHE A 132 -12.48 -11.26 -44.93
N SER A 133 -13.19 -12.11 -45.67
CA SER A 133 -13.11 -12.17 -47.12
C SER A 133 -14.48 -12.01 -47.78
N PHE A 134 -14.48 -11.52 -49.02
CA PHE A 134 -15.66 -11.40 -49.88
C PHE A 134 -15.26 -11.55 -51.35
N THR A 135 -16.23 -11.66 -52.25
CA THR A 135 -16.03 -11.68 -53.70
C THR A 135 -16.15 -10.26 -54.26
N MET A 136 -15.17 -9.82 -55.05
CA MET A 136 -15.15 -8.46 -55.61
C MET A 136 -16.40 -8.18 -56.45
N PRO A 137 -17.24 -7.18 -56.10
CA PRO A 137 -18.37 -6.78 -56.92
C PRO A 137 -17.91 -6.08 -58.20
N SER A 138 -18.83 -5.89 -59.14
CA SER A 138 -18.61 -5.04 -60.31
C SER A 138 -18.81 -3.55 -59.97
N ASP A 139 -18.30 -3.11 -58.83
CA ASP A 139 -18.38 -1.72 -58.35
C ASP A 139 -17.24 -1.42 -57.37
N ILE A 140 -17.01 -0.15 -57.08
CA ILE A 140 -16.08 0.31 -56.04
C ILE A 140 -16.54 -0.21 -54.68
N VAL A 141 -15.59 -0.67 -53.87
CA VAL A 141 -15.84 -1.07 -52.49
C VAL A 141 -15.27 -0.02 -51.55
N LEU A 142 -16.13 0.54 -50.70
CA LEU A 142 -15.76 1.46 -49.64
C LEU A 142 -16.15 0.90 -48.27
N LEU A 143 -15.16 0.61 -47.44
CA LEU A 143 -15.30 0.15 -46.07
C LEU A 143 -14.90 1.25 -45.07
N VAL A 144 -15.48 1.18 -43.88
CA VAL A 144 -15.07 1.97 -42.72
C VAL A 144 -14.91 1.05 -41.52
N ALA A 145 -13.73 1.06 -40.91
CA ALA A 145 -13.48 0.37 -39.65
C ALA A 145 -13.82 1.28 -38.45
N HIS A 146 -14.79 0.84 -37.64
CA HIS A 146 -15.14 1.47 -36.36
C HIS A 146 -14.39 0.81 -35.21
N ARG A 147 -14.10 1.61 -34.18
CA ARG A 147 -13.38 1.18 -32.99
C ARG A 147 -13.86 1.91 -31.75
N THR A 148 -13.88 1.21 -30.63
CA THR A 148 -14.10 1.80 -29.31
C THR A 148 -12.75 2.21 -28.75
N THR A 149 -12.67 3.44 -28.27
CA THR A 149 -11.51 3.91 -27.50
C THR A 149 -11.76 3.65 -26.02
N LEU A 150 -10.81 2.99 -25.37
CA LEU A 150 -10.80 2.74 -23.93
C LEU A 150 -9.90 3.77 -23.24
N TYR A 151 -10.10 3.94 -21.95
CA TYR A 151 -9.43 4.97 -21.16
C TYR A 151 -8.88 4.42 -19.86
N ASP A 152 -7.81 5.05 -19.37
CA ASP A 152 -7.16 4.65 -18.13
C ASP A 152 -7.95 5.14 -16.91
N VAL A 153 -8.09 4.26 -15.92
CA VAL A 153 -8.42 4.58 -14.54
C VAL A 153 -7.19 4.33 -13.70
N ASN A 154 -6.74 5.36 -12.98
CA ASN A 154 -5.64 5.26 -12.03
C ASN A 154 -6.15 5.65 -10.64
N VAL A 155 -5.80 4.89 -9.61
CA VAL A 155 -6.18 5.14 -8.22
C VAL A 155 -4.91 5.19 -7.36
N THR A 156 -4.74 6.26 -6.58
CA THR A 156 -3.63 6.44 -5.64
C THR A 156 -4.17 6.35 -4.21
N HIS A 157 -3.44 5.65 -3.33
CA HIS A 157 -3.86 5.34 -1.95
C HIS A 157 -5.25 4.67 -1.88
N GLY A 158 -5.53 3.81 -2.85
CA GLY A 158 -6.79 3.09 -2.98
C GLY A 158 -6.69 2.05 -4.08
N THR A 159 -7.79 1.31 -4.27
CA THR A 159 -7.88 0.21 -5.22
C THR A 159 -9.13 0.29 -6.07
N ILE A 160 -9.06 -0.30 -7.26
CA ILE A 160 -10.19 -0.55 -8.15
C ILE A 160 -10.69 -1.96 -7.82
N VAL A 161 -11.96 -2.06 -7.44
CA VAL A 161 -12.58 -3.32 -7.08
C VAL A 161 -12.88 -4.09 -8.36
N ASP A 162 -12.16 -5.19 -8.58
CA ASP A 162 -12.55 -6.20 -9.57
C ASP A 162 -13.28 -7.32 -8.84
N GLY A 163 -14.46 -7.71 -9.33
CA GLY A 163 -15.44 -8.56 -8.63
C GLY A 163 -15.01 -10.00 -8.30
N THR A 164 -13.71 -10.27 -8.13
CA THR A 164 -13.11 -11.59 -7.87
C THR A 164 -12.18 -11.67 -6.66
N GLY A 165 -12.03 -10.63 -5.83
CA GLY A 165 -11.36 -10.76 -4.52
C GLY A 165 -10.75 -9.48 -3.94
N ASP A 166 -10.25 -9.57 -2.70
CA ASP A 166 -9.75 -8.46 -1.85
C ASP A 166 -8.46 -7.76 -2.33
N THR A 167 -7.88 -8.18 -3.46
CA THR A 167 -6.69 -7.53 -4.05
C THR A 167 -7.09 -6.72 -5.28
N GLY A 168 -7.70 -5.55 -5.06
CA GLY A 168 -7.99 -4.62 -6.14
C GLY A 168 -6.70 -4.05 -6.77
N THR A 169 -6.73 -3.71 -8.05
CA THR A 169 -5.59 -3.10 -8.76
C THR A 169 -5.65 -1.56 -8.66
N SER A 170 -4.51 -0.88 -8.76
CA SER A 170 -4.48 0.60 -8.79
C SER A 170 -4.63 1.18 -10.20
N LYS A 171 -4.63 0.33 -11.23
CA LYS A 171 -4.74 0.73 -12.64
C LYS A 171 -5.63 -0.22 -13.41
N LYS A 172 -6.46 0.33 -14.30
CA LYS A 172 -7.34 -0.44 -15.18
C LYS A 172 -7.65 0.33 -16.46
N ILE A 173 -7.78 -0.37 -17.58
CA ILE A 173 -8.26 0.22 -18.84
C ILE A 173 -9.73 -0.17 -19.00
N VAL A 174 -10.60 0.82 -19.23
CA VAL A 174 -12.05 0.66 -19.13
C VAL A 174 -12.77 1.32 -20.30
N LYS A 175 -13.84 0.67 -20.79
CA LYS A 175 -14.73 1.23 -21.82
C LYS A 175 -15.60 2.34 -21.25
N PRO A 176 -15.86 3.43 -22.00
CA PRO A 176 -16.85 4.44 -21.61
C PRO A 176 -18.20 3.81 -21.25
N GLY A 177 -18.83 4.33 -20.19
CA GLY A 177 -20.11 3.86 -19.68
C GLY A 177 -20.05 2.61 -18.78
N GLN A 178 -18.94 1.86 -18.78
CA GLN A 178 -18.77 0.71 -17.88
C GLN A 178 -18.66 1.19 -16.43
N PRO A 179 -19.35 0.53 -15.46
CA PRO A 179 -19.24 0.88 -14.06
C PRO A 179 -17.87 0.49 -13.50
N VAL A 180 -17.29 1.38 -12.70
CA VAL A 180 -16.02 1.21 -11.99
C VAL A 180 -16.23 1.54 -10.53
N THR A 181 -15.91 0.59 -9.66
CA THR A 181 -15.94 0.77 -8.20
C THR A 181 -14.53 0.96 -7.68
N VAL A 182 -14.34 1.95 -6.82
CA VAL A 182 -13.06 2.22 -6.17
C VAL A 182 -13.21 2.26 -4.66
N ARG A 183 -12.18 1.84 -3.94
CA ARG A 183 -12.12 1.85 -2.48
C ARG A 183 -10.83 2.54 -2.03
N ALA A 184 -10.95 3.42 -1.04
CA ALA A 184 -9.82 4.12 -0.43
C ALA A 184 -9.09 3.19 0.52
N GLU A 185 -7.78 3.33 0.60
CA GLU A 185 -6.99 2.79 1.69
C GLU A 185 -7.16 3.71 2.91
N SER A 186 -7.52 3.12 4.05
CA SER A 186 -7.72 3.86 5.30
C SER A 186 -7.19 3.03 6.45
N THR A 187 -6.32 3.64 7.27
CA THR A 187 -5.78 3.04 8.49
C THR A 187 -6.04 3.95 9.69
N GLU A 188 -5.76 3.49 10.91
CA GLU A 188 -5.88 4.34 12.11
C GLU A 188 -4.92 5.53 12.08
N GLU A 189 -3.73 5.36 11.50
CA GLU A 189 -2.72 6.43 11.37
C GLU A 189 -3.02 7.39 10.22
N ASN A 190 -3.59 6.85 9.14
CA ASN A 190 -3.89 7.59 7.92
C ASN A 190 -5.36 7.37 7.51
N PRO A 191 -6.32 7.95 8.24
CA PRO A 191 -7.72 7.79 7.91
C PRO A 191 -8.03 8.47 6.59
N PHE A 192 -8.92 7.87 5.82
CA PHE A 192 -9.44 8.46 4.59
C PHE A 192 -10.17 9.78 4.89
N LEU A 193 -9.85 10.83 4.13
CA LEU A 193 -10.48 12.14 4.23
C LEU A 193 -11.49 12.36 3.11
N GLN A 194 -11.03 12.30 1.86
CA GLN A 194 -11.86 12.49 0.67
C GLN A 194 -11.14 12.06 -0.61
N TRP A 195 -11.89 11.86 -1.69
CA TRP A 195 -11.36 11.69 -3.03
C TRP A 195 -11.14 13.03 -3.72
N THR A 196 -10.02 13.12 -4.42
CA THR A 196 -9.76 14.13 -5.44
C THR A 196 -9.57 13.47 -6.79
N TYR A 197 -9.86 14.18 -7.88
CA TYR A 197 -9.66 13.66 -9.23
C TYR A 197 -8.85 14.61 -10.11
N THR A 198 -8.13 14.04 -11.06
CA THR A 198 -7.50 14.76 -12.17
C THR A 198 -7.89 14.10 -13.49
N GLY A 199 -7.82 14.86 -14.59
CA GLY A 199 -8.31 14.41 -15.90
C GLY A 199 -9.81 14.63 -16.06
N LYS A 200 -10.56 13.60 -16.44
CA LYS A 200 -12.02 13.65 -16.54
C LYS A 200 -12.68 13.32 -15.21
N ALA A 201 -13.76 14.04 -14.91
CA ALA A 201 -14.57 13.78 -13.73
C ALA A 201 -15.33 12.44 -13.88
N PRO A 202 -15.49 11.68 -12.78
CA PRO A 202 -16.40 10.54 -12.72
C PRO A 202 -17.82 10.92 -13.18
N VAL A 203 -18.49 10.06 -13.95
CA VAL A 203 -19.86 10.29 -14.44
C VAL A 203 -20.86 9.50 -13.62
N GLU A 204 -21.98 10.14 -13.26
CA GLU A 204 -23.06 9.55 -12.46
C GLU A 204 -22.58 8.84 -11.17
N PRO A 205 -21.66 9.41 -10.37
CA PRO A 205 -21.45 8.91 -9.01
C PRO A 205 -22.64 9.30 -8.11
N ASP A 206 -22.78 8.61 -6.98
CA ASP A 206 -23.74 9.00 -5.93
C ASP A 206 -23.42 10.39 -5.37
N ASP A 207 -24.43 11.10 -4.84
CA ASP A 207 -24.24 12.39 -4.19
C ASP A 207 -23.28 12.27 -3.00
N GLY A 208 -22.31 13.17 -2.90
CA GLY A 208 -21.31 13.16 -1.81
C GLY A 208 -20.25 12.06 -1.93
N TRP A 209 -20.09 11.43 -3.10
CA TRP A 209 -19.11 10.36 -3.34
C TRP A 209 -17.68 10.71 -2.90
N GLN A 210 -17.27 11.99 -2.93
CA GLN A 210 -15.92 12.37 -2.55
C GLN A 210 -15.60 12.00 -1.10
N THR A 211 -16.58 12.01 -0.20
CA THR A 211 -16.36 11.65 1.22
C THR A 211 -16.73 10.19 1.52
N SER A 212 -17.10 9.41 0.51
CA SER A 212 -17.36 7.98 0.67
C SER A 212 -16.06 7.18 0.51
N PRO A 213 -15.65 6.35 1.48
CA PRO A 213 -14.48 5.49 1.35
C PRO A 213 -14.55 4.54 0.16
N GLU A 214 -15.76 4.21 -0.31
CA GLU A 214 -15.99 3.41 -1.50
C GLU A 214 -17.12 4.04 -2.32
N PHE A 215 -16.96 4.11 -3.64
CA PHE A 215 -18.03 4.56 -4.53
C PHE A 215 -17.89 3.95 -5.92
N THR A 216 -18.98 4.01 -6.69
CA THR A 216 -19.04 3.54 -8.08
C THR A 216 -19.36 4.69 -9.02
N PHE A 217 -18.75 4.71 -10.20
CA PHE A 217 -19.03 5.68 -11.26
C PHE A 217 -19.04 5.02 -12.63
N LYS A 218 -19.65 5.66 -13.63
CA LYS A 218 -19.52 5.24 -15.04
C LYS A 218 -18.29 5.87 -15.67
N MET A 219 -17.50 5.08 -16.39
CA MET A 219 -16.30 5.57 -17.06
C MET A 219 -16.63 6.68 -18.07
N PRO A 220 -16.05 7.88 -17.98
CA PRO A 220 -16.24 8.94 -18.97
C PRO A 220 -15.49 8.65 -20.28
N TYR A 221 -15.75 9.48 -21.30
CA TYR A 221 -14.91 9.58 -22.50
C TYR A 221 -13.61 10.34 -22.21
N GLY A 222 -12.72 9.74 -21.43
CA GLY A 222 -11.40 10.25 -21.11
C GLY A 222 -10.80 9.62 -19.85
N ASN A 223 -9.49 9.76 -19.70
CA ASN A 223 -8.76 9.20 -18.56
C ASN A 223 -9.22 9.81 -17.23
N VAL A 224 -9.33 8.95 -16.22
CA VAL A 224 -9.69 9.30 -14.85
C VAL A 224 -8.54 8.93 -13.93
N THR A 225 -8.10 9.89 -13.12
CA THR A 225 -7.16 9.61 -12.04
C THR A 225 -7.81 10.05 -10.73
N LEU A 226 -7.88 9.14 -9.77
CA LEU A 226 -8.44 9.35 -8.45
C LEU A 226 -7.33 9.23 -7.41
N GLU A 227 -7.37 10.09 -6.40
CA GLU A 227 -6.46 10.06 -5.27
C GLU A 227 -7.29 10.12 -3.99
N ALA A 228 -7.13 9.10 -3.14
CA ALA A 228 -7.68 9.12 -1.79
C ALA A 228 -6.76 10.00 -0.95
N GLN A 229 -7.25 11.19 -0.62
CA GLN A 229 -6.61 12.06 0.35
C GLN A 229 -6.74 11.42 1.73
N ARG A 230 -5.63 11.40 2.47
CA ARG A 230 -5.54 10.85 3.81
C ARG A 230 -5.33 11.99 4.78
N ASP A 231 -5.97 11.93 5.93
CA ASP A 231 -5.56 12.76 7.06
C ASP A 231 -4.30 12.15 7.68
N GLN A 232 -3.46 12.97 8.30
CA GLN A 232 -2.32 12.49 9.06
C GLN A 232 -2.67 12.60 10.55
N LEU A 233 -2.74 11.46 11.23
CA LEU A 233 -2.85 11.42 12.69
C LEU A 233 -1.49 11.08 13.30
N TYR A 234 -1.30 11.50 14.55
CA TYR A 234 -0.12 11.21 15.36
C TYR A 234 -0.56 10.53 16.65
N LYS A 235 0.26 9.59 17.13
CA LYS A 235 -0.05 8.85 18.36
C LYS A 235 0.35 9.66 19.59
N VAL A 236 -0.57 9.80 20.52
CA VAL A 236 -0.29 10.18 21.91
C VAL A 236 -0.26 8.92 22.75
N SER A 237 0.76 8.74 23.56
CA SER A 237 0.85 7.65 24.53
C SER A 237 1.25 8.17 25.91
N ILE A 238 0.71 7.53 26.95
CA ILE A 238 1.03 7.83 28.34
C ILE A 238 1.62 6.57 28.96
N ASN A 239 2.77 6.72 29.58
CA ASN A 239 3.41 5.68 30.37
C ASN A 239 3.41 6.08 31.86
N ASP A 240 2.47 5.51 32.60
CA ASP A 240 2.34 5.70 34.04
C ASP A 240 1.74 4.44 34.66
N ARG A 241 2.53 3.70 35.44
CA ARG A 241 2.03 2.52 36.16
C ARG A 241 1.49 2.85 37.55
N LEU A 242 1.92 3.97 38.13
CA LEU A 242 1.52 4.39 39.46
C LEU A 242 0.16 5.09 39.43
N GLY A 243 -0.13 5.81 38.36
CA GLY A 243 -1.41 6.46 38.15
C GLY A 243 -2.40 5.67 37.29
N SER A 244 -3.66 6.06 37.40
CA SER A 244 -4.74 5.76 36.48
C SER A 244 -4.85 6.90 35.48
N VAL A 245 -4.61 6.60 34.20
CA VAL A 245 -4.48 7.61 33.15
C VAL A 245 -5.74 7.75 32.31
N THR A 246 -5.96 8.96 31.81
CA THR A 246 -6.99 9.25 30.81
C THR A 246 -6.45 10.13 29.70
N ILE A 247 -6.95 9.94 28.48
CA ILE A 247 -6.74 10.83 27.33
C ILE A 247 -8.11 11.35 26.91
N ASN A 248 -8.27 12.67 26.89
CA ASN A 248 -9.53 13.37 26.60
C ASN A 248 -10.72 12.91 27.47
N GLY A 249 -10.43 12.52 28.72
CA GLY A 249 -11.42 12.03 29.69
C GLY A 249 -11.75 10.54 29.60
N GLU A 250 -11.27 9.84 28.56
CA GLU A 250 -11.44 8.40 28.41
C GLU A 250 -10.26 7.64 29.05
N PRO A 251 -10.50 6.49 29.73
CA PRO A 251 -9.47 5.70 30.40
C PRO A 251 -8.61 4.90 29.42
N LEU A 252 -7.86 5.61 28.56
CA LEU A 252 -6.98 5.08 27.52
C LEU A 252 -5.53 5.50 27.81
N SER A 253 -4.58 4.62 27.50
CA SER A 253 -3.14 4.90 27.58
C SER A 253 -2.53 5.34 26.24
N SER A 254 -3.28 5.26 25.13
CA SER A 254 -2.87 5.83 23.84
C SER A 254 -4.06 6.18 22.94
N LEU A 255 -3.90 7.18 22.08
CA LEU A 255 -4.90 7.64 21.12
C LEU A 255 -4.23 8.26 19.87
N TRP A 256 -4.82 8.07 18.69
CA TRP A 256 -4.41 8.76 17.45
C TRP A 256 -5.19 10.06 17.30
N ILE A 257 -4.48 11.18 17.12
CA ILE A 257 -5.06 12.52 17.14
C ILE A 257 -4.46 13.36 16.00
N LYS A 258 -5.25 14.24 15.40
CA LYS A 258 -4.82 15.12 14.31
C LYS A 258 -3.93 16.24 14.83
N GLU A 259 -2.93 16.64 14.05
CA GLU A 259 -2.11 17.84 14.33
C GLU A 259 -3.00 19.06 14.63
N GLY A 260 -2.64 19.83 15.65
CA GLY A 260 -3.36 21.03 16.08
C GLY A 260 -4.68 20.76 16.83
N GLU A 261 -5.14 19.52 16.97
CA GLU A 261 -6.24 19.21 17.89
C GLU A 261 -5.77 19.32 19.35
N THR A 262 -6.71 19.66 20.22
CA THR A 262 -6.43 19.81 21.65
C THR A 262 -6.45 18.44 22.31
N VAL A 263 -5.36 18.10 23.00
CA VAL A 263 -5.22 16.86 23.77
C VAL A 263 -5.18 17.20 25.24
N THR A 264 -5.99 16.54 26.05
CA THR A 264 -5.91 16.62 27.51
C THR A 264 -5.55 15.26 28.08
N VAL A 265 -4.40 15.17 28.70
CA VAL A 265 -4.01 13.98 29.46
C VAL A 265 -4.20 14.24 30.95
N ALA A 266 -4.58 13.21 31.69
CA ALA A 266 -4.63 13.29 33.14
C ALA A 266 -4.13 11.99 33.77
N THR A 267 -3.58 12.12 34.98
CA THR A 267 -3.26 10.98 35.83
C THR A 267 -3.78 11.20 37.24
N THR A 268 -4.22 10.13 37.88
CA THR A 268 -4.59 10.10 39.30
C THR A 268 -3.83 8.96 39.97
N LEU A 269 -3.12 9.25 41.06
CA LEU A 269 -2.37 8.23 41.79
C LEU A 269 -3.30 7.11 42.24
N LYS A 270 -2.92 5.84 42.01
CA LYS A 270 -3.67 4.69 42.50
C LYS A 270 -3.60 4.59 44.01
N ASP A 271 -4.64 4.01 44.60
CA ASP A 271 -4.67 3.68 46.03
C ASP A 271 -3.47 2.80 46.40
N GLY A 272 -2.87 3.06 47.57
CA GLY A 272 -1.70 2.33 48.08
C GLY A 272 -0.35 2.99 47.81
N TYR A 273 -0.31 4.10 47.07
CA TYR A 273 0.89 4.94 46.90
C TYR A 273 0.70 6.30 47.58
N TRP A 274 1.79 6.92 48.06
CA TRP A 274 1.79 8.22 48.77
C TRP A 274 2.76 9.22 48.13
N MET A 275 2.57 9.43 46.83
CA MET A 275 3.46 10.26 46.01
C MET A 275 2.79 11.56 45.60
N GLU A 276 3.60 12.58 45.37
CA GLU A 276 3.16 13.84 44.79
C GLU A 276 3.52 13.87 43.31
N PHE A 277 2.58 14.24 42.46
CA PHE A 277 2.85 14.41 41.04
C PHE A 277 3.79 15.60 40.85
N GLU A 278 4.91 15.39 40.15
CA GLU A 278 5.89 16.45 39.89
C GLU A 278 5.64 17.09 38.52
N LYS A 279 5.68 16.26 37.46
CA LYS A 279 5.53 16.73 36.08
C LYS A 279 5.31 15.60 35.08
N TRP A 280 4.83 15.96 33.90
CA TRP A 280 4.92 15.17 32.69
C TRP A 280 6.26 15.44 31.99
N ASN A 281 7.00 14.38 31.69
CA ASN A 281 8.16 14.43 30.80
C ASN A 281 7.78 13.86 29.43
N SER A 282 8.16 14.56 28.36
CA SER A 282 8.05 14.01 27.01
C SER A 282 9.32 13.25 26.64
N THR A 283 9.18 12.03 26.15
CA THR A 283 10.27 11.24 25.56
C THR A 283 10.24 11.23 24.03
N GLY A 284 9.11 11.63 23.44
CA GLY A 284 8.92 11.80 22.00
C GLY A 284 8.93 13.27 21.57
N THR A 285 8.07 13.62 20.63
CA THR A 285 7.87 15.01 20.19
C THR A 285 7.36 15.83 21.36
N ALA A 286 8.00 16.98 21.62
CA ALA A 286 7.57 17.85 22.71
C ALA A 286 6.16 18.40 22.43
N PRO A 287 5.26 18.40 23.43
CA PRO A 287 3.95 19.01 23.32
C PRO A 287 4.03 20.49 22.93
N GLU A 288 3.18 20.92 21.99
CA GLU A 288 3.08 22.33 21.61
C GLU A 288 2.18 23.12 22.57
N GLU A 289 2.59 24.35 22.86
CA GLU A 289 1.86 25.25 23.74
C GLU A 289 0.48 25.60 23.17
N PRO A 290 -0.61 25.48 23.96
CA PRO A 290 -1.95 25.82 23.48
C PRO A 290 -2.12 27.33 23.24
N GLU A 291 -3.08 27.71 22.40
CA GLU A 291 -3.49 29.11 22.25
C GLU A 291 -3.93 29.69 23.61
N GLY A 292 -3.23 30.74 24.07
CA GLY A 292 -3.43 31.32 25.40
C GLY A 292 -2.36 30.94 26.43
N GLY A 293 -1.45 30.04 26.06
CA GLY A 293 -0.26 29.67 26.83
C GLY A 293 -0.51 28.68 27.97
N TRP A 294 0.58 28.32 28.66
CA TRP A 294 0.51 27.49 29.87
C TRP A 294 -0.05 28.27 31.07
N THR A 295 -0.96 27.63 31.79
CA THR A 295 -1.60 28.08 33.02
C THR A 295 -1.34 27.07 34.13
N GLU A 296 -1.61 27.44 35.39
CA GLU A 296 -1.39 26.54 36.54
C GLU A 296 -2.14 25.20 36.42
N THR A 297 -3.29 25.17 35.74
CA THR A 297 -4.14 23.98 35.63
C THR A 297 -3.89 23.14 34.38
N ASN A 298 -3.11 23.63 33.40
CA ASN A 298 -2.86 22.92 32.14
C ASN A 298 -1.37 22.79 31.77
N LYS A 299 -0.46 23.20 32.67
CA LYS A 299 0.99 23.03 32.52
C LYS A 299 1.43 21.60 32.82
N SER A 300 2.64 21.23 32.38
CA SER A 300 3.18 19.87 32.58
C SER A 300 3.36 19.48 34.06
N THR A 301 3.39 20.44 34.99
CA THR A 301 3.47 20.19 36.44
C THR A 301 2.11 20.02 37.11
N SER A 302 1.01 20.05 36.35
CA SER A 302 -0.33 19.70 36.82
C SER A 302 -0.64 18.23 36.48
N THR A 303 -1.38 17.55 37.35
CA THR A 303 -1.86 16.17 37.10
C THR A 303 -2.73 16.07 35.85
N THR A 304 -3.32 17.20 35.43
CA THR A 304 -3.95 17.39 34.13
C THR A 304 -3.05 18.27 33.26
N PHE A 305 -2.76 17.83 32.03
CA PHE A 305 -1.90 18.53 31.10
C PHE A 305 -2.56 18.60 29.72
N THR A 306 -2.74 19.81 29.20
CA THR A 306 -3.49 20.06 27.96
C THR A 306 -2.63 20.79 26.96
N PHE A 307 -2.48 20.24 25.76
CA PHE A 307 -1.58 20.74 24.72
C PHE A 307 -2.19 20.63 23.33
N LYS A 308 -1.55 21.26 22.35
CA LYS A 308 -1.89 21.08 20.93
C LYS A 308 -1.07 19.95 20.35
N MET A 309 -1.72 19.02 19.65
CA MET A 309 -1.03 17.88 19.07
C MET A 309 0.03 18.38 18.07
N PRO A 310 1.33 18.12 18.30
CA PRO A 310 2.39 18.59 17.41
C PRO A 310 2.45 17.76 16.12
N ASN A 311 3.32 18.17 15.20
CA ASN A 311 3.69 17.41 14.00
C ASN A 311 4.60 16.21 14.34
N GLY A 312 4.10 15.28 15.16
CA GLY A 312 4.85 14.11 15.58
C GLY A 312 4.22 13.35 16.73
N PRO A 313 4.59 12.08 16.95
CA PRO A 313 4.09 11.30 18.07
C PRO A 313 4.55 11.89 19.40
N VAL A 314 3.65 11.92 20.37
CA VAL A 314 3.90 12.42 21.73
C VAL A 314 3.87 11.25 22.70
N GLU A 315 4.95 11.08 23.46
CA GLU A 315 5.06 10.06 24.49
C GLU A 315 5.29 10.75 25.83
N LEU A 316 4.36 10.59 26.76
CA LEU A 316 4.41 11.23 28.06
C LEU A 316 4.67 10.22 29.17
N VAL A 317 5.60 10.58 30.05
CA VAL A 317 5.91 9.85 31.28
C VAL A 317 5.52 10.71 32.48
N ALA A 318 4.69 10.17 33.37
CA ALA A 318 4.42 10.80 34.65
C ALA A 318 5.65 10.69 35.56
N GLN A 319 6.07 11.83 36.13
CA GLN A 319 7.11 11.91 37.14
C GLN A 319 6.45 12.11 38.50
N TRP A 320 6.85 11.29 39.45
CA TRP A 320 6.32 11.31 40.81
C TRP A 320 7.44 11.57 41.79
N SER A 321 7.21 12.48 42.75
CA SER A 321 8.11 12.70 43.86
C SER A 321 7.61 11.94 45.09
N ALA A 322 8.55 11.28 45.76
CA ALA A 322 8.29 10.66 47.06
C ALA A 322 7.91 11.74 48.07
N SER A 323 6.66 11.71 48.57
CA SER A 323 6.29 12.57 49.70
C SER A 323 6.88 11.99 50.98
N SER A 324 7.43 12.83 51.85
CA SER A 324 7.93 12.44 53.18
C SER A 324 6.82 12.07 54.17
N LEU A 325 5.57 12.09 53.70
CA LEU A 325 4.35 11.87 54.47
C LEU A 325 3.76 10.50 54.12
N ASP A 326 4.48 9.41 54.36
CA ASP A 326 3.78 8.12 54.58
C ASP A 326 2.97 8.28 55.87
N PRO A 327 1.63 8.34 55.82
CA PRO A 327 0.81 8.56 57.01
C PRO A 327 0.70 7.31 57.89
N TYR A 328 1.19 6.15 57.42
CA TYR A 328 1.15 4.87 58.12
C TYR A 328 2.50 4.46 58.69
N GLN A 329 3.62 4.91 58.12
CA GLN A 329 4.97 4.74 58.67
C GLN A 329 5.80 6.03 58.52
N PRO A 330 5.81 6.92 59.54
CA PRO A 330 6.83 7.96 59.63
C PRO A 330 8.21 7.29 59.48
N ILE A 331 9.13 7.91 58.74
CA ILE A 331 10.53 7.49 58.74
C ILE A 331 10.96 7.42 60.20
N ASP A 332 11.27 6.24 60.70
CA ASP A 332 11.81 6.08 62.04
C ASP A 332 13.25 6.60 62.01
N PRO A 333 13.55 7.75 62.64
CA PRO A 333 14.89 8.32 62.61
C PRO A 333 15.93 7.41 63.29
N ASP A 334 15.50 6.38 64.02
CA ASP A 334 16.33 5.40 64.71
C ASP A 334 16.43 4.05 63.97
N GLU A 335 15.77 3.89 62.80
CA GLU A 335 16.01 2.74 61.92
C GLU A 335 17.43 2.88 61.35
N PRO A 336 18.34 1.89 61.55
CA PRO A 336 19.72 2.04 61.14
C PRO A 336 19.77 2.22 59.62
N LEU A 337 20.17 3.42 59.20
CA LEU A 337 20.63 3.64 57.83
C LEU A 337 21.83 2.72 57.62
N ASP A 338 21.83 2.02 56.49
CA ASP A 338 22.84 1.03 56.15
C ASP A 338 24.23 1.71 56.08
N GLU A 339 25.05 1.55 57.13
CA GLU A 339 26.40 2.14 57.23
C GLU A 339 27.39 1.51 56.23
N ASP A 340 27.05 0.40 55.57
CA ASP A 340 27.88 -0.22 54.52
C ASP A 340 27.73 0.49 53.16
N PHE A 341 26.97 1.59 53.10
CA PHE A 341 27.02 2.51 51.98
C PHE A 341 28.08 3.58 52.26
N GLY A 342 29.23 3.44 51.61
CA GLY A 342 30.32 4.43 51.61
C GLY A 342 29.95 5.75 50.94
N VAL A 343 29.03 6.50 51.52
CA VAL A 343 28.96 7.95 51.39
C VAL A 343 28.89 8.50 52.81
N GLU A 344 29.98 9.13 53.24
CA GLU A 344 29.97 9.97 54.43
C GLU A 344 28.79 10.95 54.35
N PRO A 345 28.09 11.21 55.46
CA PRO A 345 27.03 12.21 55.53
C PRO A 345 27.66 13.60 55.57
N ASP A 346 28.29 14.01 54.47
CA ASP A 346 28.74 15.39 54.28
C ASP A 346 28.39 15.88 52.88
N THR A 347 27.10 15.91 52.58
CA THR A 347 26.55 16.93 51.68
C THR A 347 25.14 17.30 52.14
N THR A 348 24.95 18.60 52.36
CA THR A 348 23.64 19.22 52.40
C THR A 348 22.87 18.83 51.13
N GLY A 349 21.81 18.03 51.27
CA GLY A 349 20.87 17.71 50.20
C GLY A 349 21.20 16.45 49.40
N GLY A 350 20.90 15.28 49.95
CA GLY A 350 20.97 13.99 49.24
C GLY A 350 19.96 13.91 48.09
N THR A 351 20.38 14.27 46.89
CA THR A 351 19.66 13.92 45.64
C THR A 351 19.90 12.45 45.34
N ILE A 352 18.89 11.61 45.57
CA ILE A 352 18.92 10.17 45.26
C ILE A 352 18.34 9.92 43.86
N ALA A 353 18.94 8.95 43.17
CA ALA A 353 18.79 8.62 41.75
C ALA A 353 17.34 8.29 41.32
N ALA A 354 16.98 8.68 40.10
CA ALA A 354 15.72 8.33 39.47
C ALA A 354 15.61 6.80 39.26
N VAL A 355 14.49 6.20 39.68
CA VAL A 355 14.15 4.81 39.36
C VAL A 355 12.90 4.79 38.49
N ALA A 356 12.98 4.14 37.33
CA ALA A 356 11.84 3.93 36.44
C ALA A 356 11.05 2.70 36.88
N VAL A 357 9.89 2.89 37.51
CA VAL A 357 8.98 1.80 37.89
C VAL A 357 8.00 1.60 36.75
N GLY A 358 8.41 0.75 35.81
CA GLY A 358 7.59 0.28 34.70
C GLY A 358 6.95 1.38 33.85
N GLY A 359 7.59 2.53 33.75
CA GLY A 359 7.12 3.62 32.92
C GLY A 359 7.00 4.96 33.59
N ALA A 360 6.69 5.00 34.89
CA ALA A 360 6.78 6.20 35.71
C ALA A 360 8.22 6.37 36.24
N ALA A 361 8.72 7.59 36.39
CA ALA A 361 10.00 7.82 37.06
C ALA A 361 9.81 8.53 38.40
N ILE A 362 10.54 8.04 39.40
CA ILE A 362 10.40 8.44 40.79
C ILE A 362 11.63 9.21 41.27
N TRP A 363 11.42 10.33 41.97
CA TRP A 363 12.46 11.11 42.62
C TRP A 363 12.23 11.09 44.14
N GLY A 364 13.18 10.55 44.92
CA GLY A 364 13.01 10.39 46.36
C GLY A 364 14.14 9.67 47.07
N GLY A 365 14.19 9.79 48.40
CA GLY A 365 15.19 9.10 49.22
C GLY A 365 15.11 7.56 49.10
N TYR A 366 16.22 6.87 49.36
CA TYR A 366 16.38 5.41 49.20
C TYR A 366 15.23 4.59 49.79
N GLU A 367 14.86 4.91 51.03
CA GLU A 367 13.84 4.20 51.79
C GLU A 367 12.45 4.29 51.15
N ILE A 368 12.11 5.46 50.58
CA ILE A 368 10.82 5.66 49.90
C ILE A 368 10.86 5.04 48.50
N ALA A 369 11.95 5.23 47.75
CA ALA A 369 12.10 4.68 46.41
C ALA A 369 12.01 3.14 46.41
N THR A 370 12.67 2.48 47.36
CA THR A 370 12.64 1.00 47.47
C THR A 370 11.26 0.47 47.87
N ARG A 371 10.52 1.18 48.73
CA ARG A 371 9.13 0.82 49.05
C ARG A 371 8.20 0.90 47.85
N VAL A 372 8.34 1.94 47.02
CA VAL A 372 7.51 2.06 45.80
C VAL A 372 7.84 0.95 44.80
N ILE A 373 9.13 0.66 44.58
CA ILE A 373 9.54 -0.47 43.73
C ILE A 373 8.91 -1.77 44.24
N LEU A 374 8.96 -2.01 45.55
CA LEU A 374 8.41 -3.22 46.15
C LEU A 374 6.87 -3.29 46.05
N HIS A 375 6.15 -2.20 46.24
CA HIS A 375 4.69 -2.17 46.03
C HIS A 375 4.30 -2.49 44.58
N SER A 376 5.12 -2.11 43.60
CA SER A 376 4.90 -2.44 42.20
C SER A 376 5.37 -3.85 41.80
N LEU A 377 6.38 -4.41 42.48
CA LEU A 377 6.93 -5.74 42.19
C LEU A 377 6.18 -6.87 42.89
N LEU A 378 5.81 -6.67 44.16
CA LEU A 378 5.19 -7.69 44.99
C LEU A 378 3.69 -7.86 44.66
N PRO A 379 3.07 -8.99 45.00
CA PRO A 379 1.64 -9.21 44.78
C PRO A 379 0.82 -8.16 45.52
N GLU A 380 -0.30 -7.74 44.93
CA GLU A 380 -1.16 -6.71 45.51
C GLU A 380 -1.60 -7.07 46.95
N GLY A 381 -1.40 -6.16 47.89
CA GLY A 381 -1.69 -6.36 49.31
C GLY A 381 -0.66 -7.19 50.10
N ALA A 382 0.42 -7.67 49.48
CA ALA A 382 1.50 -8.35 50.19
C ALA A 382 2.28 -7.37 51.08
N ALA A 383 2.54 -7.77 52.33
CA ALA A 383 3.44 -7.03 53.21
C ALA A 383 4.89 -7.16 52.70
N ILE A 384 5.64 -6.06 52.77
CA ILE A 384 7.08 -6.08 52.49
C ILE A 384 7.77 -6.95 53.57
N PRO A 385 8.50 -8.01 53.19
CA PRO A 385 9.20 -8.86 54.15
C PRO A 385 10.22 -8.09 54.99
N ALA A 386 10.17 -8.24 56.31
CA ALA A 386 11.15 -7.67 57.24
C ALA A 386 12.31 -8.63 57.54
N ASN A 387 12.09 -9.94 57.35
CA ASN A 387 13.08 -10.98 57.62
C ASN A 387 13.15 -12.04 56.52
N ARG A 388 14.19 -12.88 56.59
CA ARG A 388 14.52 -13.89 55.56
C ARG A 388 13.43 -14.96 55.44
N GLY A 389 12.82 -15.34 56.55
CA GLY A 389 11.73 -16.33 56.59
C GLY A 389 10.47 -15.82 55.88
N GLN A 390 10.08 -14.58 56.13
CA GLN A 390 8.96 -13.92 55.44
C GLN A 390 9.23 -13.79 53.93
N LEU A 391 10.46 -13.44 53.54
CA LEU A 391 10.84 -13.36 52.13
C LEU A 391 10.75 -14.73 51.44
N ALA A 392 11.29 -15.77 52.07
CA ALA A 392 11.24 -17.13 51.54
C ALA A 392 9.79 -17.62 51.37
N LEU A 393 8.94 -17.40 52.38
CA LEU A 393 7.53 -17.75 52.32
C LEU A 393 6.80 -16.98 51.21
N LEU A 394 7.02 -15.67 51.09
CA LEU A 394 6.38 -14.85 50.07
C LEU A 394 6.72 -15.34 48.65
N VAL A 395 7.99 -15.59 48.39
CA VAL A 395 8.47 -16.08 47.10
C VAL A 395 7.93 -17.49 46.81
N TRP A 396 8.00 -18.41 47.77
CA TRP A 396 7.51 -19.77 47.62
C TRP A 396 5.98 -19.85 47.42
N ASN A 397 5.23 -19.05 48.17
CA ASN A 397 3.77 -18.92 47.99
C ASN A 397 3.43 -18.39 46.59
N THR A 398 4.15 -17.37 46.13
CA THR A 398 3.94 -16.79 44.79
C THR A 398 4.28 -17.79 43.68
N ALA A 399 5.29 -18.62 43.87
CA ALA A 399 5.67 -19.69 42.94
C ALA A 399 4.69 -20.88 42.92
N GLY A 400 3.62 -20.87 43.71
CA GLY A 400 2.62 -21.94 43.76
C GLY A 400 2.97 -23.09 44.70
N ARG A 401 3.82 -22.84 45.70
CA ARG A 401 4.25 -23.82 46.72
C ARG A 401 4.82 -25.13 46.16
N PRO A 402 5.81 -25.09 45.26
CA PRO A 402 6.45 -26.30 44.74
C PRO A 402 7.13 -27.10 45.87
N GLU A 403 7.06 -28.43 45.79
CA GLU A 403 7.74 -29.29 46.76
C GLU A 403 9.27 -29.24 46.51
N PRO A 404 10.11 -29.00 47.54
CA PRO A 404 11.57 -29.00 47.37
C PRO A 404 12.08 -30.40 46.99
N ALA A 405 13.20 -30.44 46.24
CA ALA A 405 13.82 -31.69 45.80
C ALA A 405 14.51 -32.41 46.97
N GLY A 406 15.06 -31.66 47.92
CA GLY A 406 15.61 -32.15 49.17
C GLY A 406 14.62 -32.05 50.33
N ALA A 407 14.77 -32.94 51.32
CA ALA A 407 14.10 -32.75 52.60
C ALA A 407 14.64 -31.47 53.27
N PRO A 408 13.79 -30.66 53.93
CA PRO A 408 14.24 -29.45 54.62
C PRO A 408 15.39 -29.73 55.58
N ALA A 409 16.53 -29.08 55.38
CA ALA A 409 17.78 -29.40 56.05
C ALA A 409 18.20 -28.40 57.14
N PHE A 410 17.37 -27.39 57.45
CA PHE A 410 17.74 -26.29 58.34
C PHE A 410 17.32 -26.55 59.80
N ALA A 411 18.30 -26.66 60.69
CA ALA A 411 18.08 -26.95 62.11
C ALA A 411 17.41 -25.78 62.87
N ASP A 412 17.50 -24.56 62.34
CA ASP A 412 16.98 -23.33 62.94
C ASP A 412 15.61 -22.89 62.40
N VAL A 413 14.94 -23.72 61.59
CA VAL A 413 13.59 -23.47 61.08
C VAL A 413 12.64 -24.55 61.59
N THR A 414 11.74 -24.19 62.51
CA THR A 414 10.80 -25.15 63.12
C THR A 414 9.46 -25.25 62.40
N ASP A 415 9.05 -24.20 61.68
CA ASP A 415 7.80 -24.19 60.92
C ASP A 415 7.94 -25.03 59.63
N PRO A 416 7.08 -26.04 59.40
CA PRO A 416 7.21 -26.93 58.25
C PRO A 416 7.10 -26.23 56.89
N ASP A 417 6.20 -25.25 56.75
CA ASP A 417 6.00 -24.52 55.49
C ASP A 417 7.20 -23.59 55.22
N MET A 418 7.71 -22.91 56.26
CA MET A 418 8.93 -22.10 56.16
C MET A 418 10.16 -22.94 55.87
N ALA A 419 10.27 -24.14 56.44
CA ALA A 419 11.39 -25.05 56.19
C ALA A 419 11.39 -25.50 54.72
N LYS A 420 10.21 -25.80 54.14
CA LYS A 420 10.06 -26.09 52.72
C LYS A 420 10.36 -24.89 51.83
N ALA A 421 9.84 -23.70 52.19
CA ALA A 421 10.09 -22.47 51.44
C ALA A 421 11.57 -22.09 51.41
N ALA A 422 12.25 -22.16 52.56
CA ALA A 422 13.68 -21.93 52.69
C ALA A 422 14.49 -22.93 51.85
N GLN A 423 14.12 -24.22 51.93
CA GLN A 423 14.80 -25.28 51.19
C GLN A 423 14.66 -25.06 49.69
N TRP A 424 13.44 -24.79 49.22
CA TRP A 424 13.17 -24.53 47.83
C TRP A 424 13.88 -23.27 47.33
N CYS A 425 13.83 -22.14 48.04
CA CYS A 425 14.53 -20.91 47.66
C CYS A 425 16.07 -21.11 47.60
N THR A 426 16.61 -21.98 48.46
CA THR A 426 18.04 -22.34 48.44
C THR A 426 18.38 -23.20 47.22
N GLU A 427 17.53 -24.16 46.87
CA GLU A 427 17.69 -25.01 45.67
C GLU A 427 17.57 -24.22 44.37
N GLN A 428 16.69 -23.22 44.32
CA GLN A 428 16.61 -22.28 43.19
C GLN A 428 17.81 -21.31 43.14
N GLY A 429 18.67 -21.34 44.15
CA GLY A 429 19.81 -20.43 44.28
C GLY A 429 19.39 -18.97 44.48
N THR A 430 18.14 -18.70 44.85
CA THR A 430 17.61 -17.34 45.03
C THR A 430 17.94 -16.79 46.40
N MET A 431 18.04 -17.66 47.42
CA MET A 431 18.50 -17.34 48.77
C MET A 431 19.63 -18.28 49.19
N ALA A 432 20.61 -17.80 49.96
CA ALA A 432 21.74 -18.61 50.42
C ALA A 432 21.55 -19.07 51.87
N ALA A 433 21.98 -20.29 52.20
CA ALA A 433 22.07 -20.80 53.57
C ALA A 433 23.51 -20.77 54.09
N LYS A 434 23.68 -20.76 55.42
CA LYS A 434 24.99 -20.84 56.10
C LYS A 434 25.13 -22.20 56.76
N GLY A 435 25.71 -23.16 56.04
CA GLY A 435 25.81 -24.54 56.54
C GLY A 435 24.43 -25.17 56.71
N ASP A 436 24.11 -25.62 57.93
CA ASP A 436 22.83 -26.21 58.33
C ASP A 436 21.80 -25.19 58.85
N ARG A 437 22.04 -23.89 58.64
CA ARG A 437 21.21 -22.79 59.13
C ARG A 437 20.71 -21.86 58.03
N PHE A 438 19.43 -21.48 58.10
CA PHE A 438 18.80 -20.54 57.17
C PHE A 438 18.70 -19.11 57.73
N GLU A 439 18.71 -18.95 59.05
CA GLU A 439 18.50 -17.68 59.77
C GLU A 439 17.15 -17.01 59.42
N PRO A 440 16.00 -17.65 59.69
CA PRO A 440 14.69 -17.13 59.25
C PRO A 440 14.35 -15.77 59.86
N GLU A 441 14.76 -15.50 61.10
CA GLU A 441 14.54 -14.22 61.77
C GLU A 441 15.59 -13.16 61.40
N GLY A 442 16.56 -13.48 60.55
CA GLY A 442 17.56 -12.53 60.09
C GLY A 442 16.92 -11.38 59.33
N TRP A 443 17.27 -10.14 59.71
CA TRP A 443 16.79 -8.94 59.04
C TRP A 443 17.11 -8.97 57.54
N THR A 444 16.16 -8.52 56.72
CA THR A 444 16.29 -8.47 55.27
C THR A 444 16.04 -7.05 54.78
N PRO A 445 17.06 -6.36 54.24
CA PRO A 445 16.87 -5.03 53.70
C PRO A 445 16.04 -5.07 52.41
N LYS A 446 15.34 -3.96 52.11
CA LYS A 446 14.40 -3.85 50.97
C LYS A 446 15.07 -4.15 49.62
N PHE A 447 16.32 -3.73 49.40
CA PHE A 447 17.04 -4.09 48.18
C PHE A 447 17.23 -5.60 48.02
N LYS A 448 17.41 -6.32 49.13
CA LYS A 448 17.56 -7.78 49.11
C LYS A 448 16.23 -8.45 48.76
N VAL A 449 15.11 -7.90 49.22
CA VAL A 449 13.77 -8.32 48.77
C VAL A 449 13.64 -8.14 47.25
N ILE A 450 13.99 -6.96 46.72
CA ILE A 450 13.94 -6.67 45.27
C ILE A 450 14.83 -7.64 44.47
N GLU A 451 16.08 -7.83 44.91
CA GLU A 451 17.05 -8.70 44.26
C GLU A 451 16.56 -10.15 44.19
N VAL A 452 16.11 -10.71 45.33
CA VAL A 452 15.58 -12.07 45.41
C VAL A 452 14.32 -12.21 44.57
N TRP A 453 13.44 -11.22 44.58
CA TRP A 453 12.23 -11.20 43.77
C TRP A 453 12.54 -11.26 42.28
N ASN A 454 13.35 -10.32 41.76
CA ASN A 454 13.72 -10.26 40.35
C ASN A 454 14.52 -11.48 39.89
N LYS A 455 15.33 -12.07 40.78
CA LYS A 455 16.04 -13.31 40.49
C LYS A 455 15.12 -14.51 40.36
N THR A 456 14.04 -14.55 41.13
CA THR A 456 13.09 -15.67 41.11
C THR A 456 12.02 -15.51 40.02
N PHE A 457 11.56 -14.28 39.81
CA PHE A 457 10.52 -13.91 38.85
C PHE A 457 11.06 -12.82 37.91
N PRO A 458 11.95 -13.19 36.96
CA PRO A 458 12.47 -12.21 36.00
C PRO A 458 11.33 -11.62 35.18
N ALA A 459 11.36 -10.31 34.95
CA ALA A 459 10.41 -9.64 34.06
C ALA A 459 10.51 -10.25 32.65
N ALA A 460 9.35 -10.58 32.06
CA ALA A 460 9.23 -11.16 30.72
C ALA A 460 9.52 -10.14 29.61
#